data_AF-A0A6B2XNX0-F1
#
_entry.id   AF-A0A6B2XNX0-F1
#
_cell.length_a   1.000
_cell.length_b   1.000
_cell.length_c   1.000
_cell.angle_alpha   90.00
_cell.angle_beta   90.00
_cell.angle_gamma   90.00
#
_symmetry.space_group_name_H-M   'P 1'
#
loop_
_entity.id
_entity.type
_entity.pdbx_description
1 polymer ?
#
loop_
_entity_poly.entity_id
_entity_poly.type
_entity_poly.pdbx_seq_one_letter_code
_entity_poly.pdbx_strand_id
1 'polypeptide(L)'
;TVVVQGAPGTGKTAVGLHRAAYLLYSHRERVSRAGMTVVGPNASFLRYIRDVLPALGEVDATQTTVEEIVTAHGRLRGTEPADVARLKGDGRLAEVLRRAVWSHLVEPSEALVLPRGARRWRVATH
;
A
#
# COMPACT_ATOMS: atom_id res chain seq x y z
N THR A 1 -17.83 -6.98 1.95
CA THR A 1 -17.38 -5.59 2.18
C THR A 1 -18.52 -4.78 2.75
N VAL A 2 -18.25 -3.84 3.65
CA VAL A 2 -19.26 -2.92 4.23
C VAL A 2 -18.81 -1.49 4.00
N VAL A 3 -19.74 -0.62 3.60
CA VAL A 3 -19.49 0.81 3.39
C VAL A 3 -20.40 1.60 4.34
N VAL A 4 -19.83 2.56 5.06
CA VAL A 4 -20.58 3.46 5.96
C VAL A 4 -20.52 4.87 5.38
N GLN A 5 -21.63 5.34 4.81
CA GLN A 5 -21.75 6.65 4.17
C GLN A 5 -22.86 7.46 4.85
N GLY A 6 -22.62 8.77 5.02
CA GLY A 6 -23.53 9.67 5.74
C GLY A 6 -22.96 11.09 5.85
N ALA A 7 -23.83 12.05 6.19
CA ALA A 7 -23.48 13.47 6.31
C ALA A 7 -22.39 13.72 7.38
N PRO A 8 -21.69 14.88 7.37
CA PRO A 8 -20.78 15.26 8.46
C PRO A 8 -21.45 15.13 9.84
N GLY A 9 -20.69 14.72 10.86
CA GLY A 9 -21.21 14.57 12.24
C GLY A 9 -22.04 13.30 12.53
N THR A 10 -22.40 12.50 11.53
CA THR A 10 -23.24 11.27 11.72
C THR A 10 -22.52 10.06 12.35
N GLY A 11 -21.37 10.26 13.00
CA GLY A 11 -20.70 9.19 13.75
C GLY A 11 -20.09 8.05 12.90
N LYS A 12 -19.90 8.23 11.58
CA LYS A 12 -19.34 7.20 10.68
C LYS A 12 -18.07 6.54 11.21
N THR A 13 -17.16 7.35 11.76
CA THR A 13 -15.91 6.87 12.36
C THR A 13 -16.18 5.98 13.57
N ALA A 14 -17.08 6.40 14.46
CA ALA A 14 -17.44 5.60 15.64
C ALA A 14 -18.09 4.27 15.25
N VAL A 15 -18.99 4.28 14.25
CA VAL A 15 -19.62 3.06 13.71
C VAL A 15 -18.56 2.12 13.10
N GLY A 16 -17.64 2.67 12.32
CA GLY A 16 -16.53 1.91 11.73
C GLY A 16 -15.63 1.27 12.80
N LEU A 17 -15.27 2.03 13.83
CA LEU A 17 -14.48 1.55 14.96
C LEU A 17 -15.21 0.49 15.78
N HIS A 18 -16.50 0.68 16.05
CA HIS A 18 -17.28 -0.31 16.78
C HIS A 18 -17.36 -1.62 15.99
N ARG A 19 -17.47 -1.55 14.66
CA ARG A 19 -17.41 -2.73 13.81
C ARG A 19 -16.04 -3.39 13.82
N ALA A 20 -14.95 -2.62 13.82
CA ALA A 20 -13.60 -3.17 13.98
C ALA A 20 -13.45 -3.89 15.32
N ALA A 21 -13.85 -3.25 16.43
CA ALA A 21 -13.84 -3.84 17.76
C ALA A 21 -14.64 -5.14 17.83
N TYR A 22 -15.85 -5.14 17.27
CA TYR A 22 -16.69 -6.32 17.17
C TYR A 22 -15.97 -7.45 16.43
N LEU A 23 -15.32 -7.18 15.30
CA LEU A 23 -14.59 -8.20 14.52
C LEU A 23 -13.37 -8.73 15.27
N LEU A 24 -12.63 -7.87 15.97
CA LEU A 24 -11.50 -8.28 16.81
C LEU A 24 -11.92 -9.21 17.95
N TYR A 25 -13.10 -8.96 18.52
CA TYR A 25 -13.64 -9.77 19.59
C TYR A 25 -14.27 -11.07 19.08
N SER A 26 -15.25 -10.95 18.17
CA SER A 26 -16.06 -12.08 17.69
C SER A 26 -15.32 -13.02 16.74
N HIS A 27 -14.27 -12.54 16.06
CA HIS A 27 -13.50 -13.31 15.09
C HIS A 27 -12.00 -13.28 15.40
N ARG A 28 -11.64 -13.26 16.69
CA ARG A 28 -10.27 -13.08 17.18
C ARG A 28 -9.24 -13.98 16.50
N GLU A 29 -9.51 -15.28 16.39
CA GLU A 29 -8.57 -16.22 15.77
C GLU A 29 -8.29 -15.91 14.29
N ARG A 30 -9.34 -15.55 13.55
CA ARG A 30 -9.22 -15.21 12.13
C ARG A 30 -8.44 -13.91 11.95
N VAL A 31 -8.75 -12.88 12.75
CA VAL A 31 -8.09 -11.59 12.65
C VAL A 31 -6.64 -11.68 13.12
N SER A 32 -6.34 -12.45 14.16
CA SER A 32 -4.97 -12.68 14.64
C SER A 32 -4.07 -13.34 13.59
N ARG A 33 -4.61 -14.17 12.69
CA ARG A 33 -3.84 -14.79 11.60
C ARG A 33 -3.70 -13.90 10.37
N ALA A 34 -4.74 -13.13 10.05
CA ALA A 34 -4.78 -12.29 8.85
C ALA A 34 -4.17 -10.90 9.07
N GLY A 35 -4.04 -10.45 10.31
CA GLY A 35 -3.73 -9.07 10.66
C GLY A 35 -4.90 -8.13 10.37
N MET A 36 -4.77 -6.87 10.79
CA MET A 36 -5.72 -5.82 10.44
C MET A 36 -4.98 -4.52 10.13
N THR A 37 -5.30 -3.87 9.01
CA THR A 37 -4.68 -2.58 8.67
C THR A 37 -5.72 -1.47 8.72
N VAL A 38 -5.42 -0.42 9.49
CA VAL A 38 -6.19 0.83 9.52
C VAL A 38 -5.45 1.89 8.72
N VAL A 39 -6.05 2.33 7.61
CA VAL A 39 -5.51 3.41 6.78
C VAL A 39 -6.22 4.71 7.10
N GLY A 40 -5.46 5.71 7.57
CA GLY A 40 -5.99 7.02 7.96
C GLY A 40 -5.51 8.16 7.06
N PRO A 41 -6.16 9.33 7.11
CA PRO A 41 -5.77 10.50 6.33
C PRO A 41 -4.51 11.20 6.84
N ASN A 42 -4.17 11.04 8.13
CA ASN A 42 -2.97 11.62 8.76
C ASN A 42 -2.68 10.95 10.11
N ALA A 43 -1.47 11.19 10.64
CA ALA A 43 -1.03 10.63 11.91
C ALA A 43 -1.88 11.07 13.12
N SER A 44 -2.41 12.30 13.14
CA SER A 44 -3.27 12.79 14.22
C SER A 44 -4.58 12.02 14.31
N PHE A 45 -5.19 11.71 13.17
CA PHE A 45 -6.37 10.86 13.09
C PHE A 45 -6.05 9.45 13.62
N LEU A 46 -4.96 8.84 13.17
CA LEU A 46 -4.58 7.49 13.61
C LEU A 46 -4.28 7.41 15.11
N ARG A 47 -3.66 8.44 15.70
CA ARG A 47 -3.50 8.53 17.16
C ARG A 47 -4.85 8.52 17.88
N TYR A 48 -5.80 9.34 17.43
CA TYR A 48 -7.16 9.33 17.98
C TYR A 48 -7.82 7.95 17.90
N ILE A 49 -7.67 7.25 16.77
CA ILE A 49 -8.21 5.89 16.63
C ILE A 49 -7.59 4.92 17.65
N ARG A 50 -6.29 5.03 17.90
CA ARG A 50 -5.57 4.20 18.88
C ARG A 50 -6.07 4.42 20.30
N ASP A 51 -6.33 5.68 20.67
CA ASP A 51 -6.82 6.03 22.00
C ASP A 51 -8.26 5.53 22.22
N VAL A 52 -9.09 5.54 21.18
CA VAL A 52 -10.49 5.10 21.24
C VAL A 52 -10.64 3.58 21.17
N LEU A 53 -9.69 2.88 20.55
CA LEU A 53 -9.72 1.42 20.45
C LEU A 53 -8.35 0.81 20.81
N PRO A 54 -8.00 0.74 22.12
CA PRO A 54 -6.72 0.22 22.58
C PRO A 54 -6.44 -1.22 22.14
N ALA A 55 -7.50 -2.02 21.96
CA ALA A 55 -7.42 -3.40 21.47
C ALA A 55 -6.79 -3.50 20.06
N LEU A 56 -6.72 -2.39 19.29
CA LEU A 56 -5.94 -2.32 18.05
C LEU A 56 -4.42 -2.40 18.28
N GLY A 57 -3.93 -2.08 19.47
CA GLY A 57 -2.53 -2.29 19.83
C GLY A 57 -2.24 -3.70 20.30
N GLU A 58 -3.26 -4.40 20.83
CA GLU A 58 -3.12 -5.77 21.36
C GLU A 58 -3.29 -6.85 20.28
N VAL A 59 -4.19 -6.62 19.33
CA VAL A 59 -4.22 -7.37 18.07
C VAL A 59 -3.26 -6.67 17.14
N ASP A 60 -2.43 -7.42 16.41
CA ASP A 60 -1.37 -6.91 15.51
C ASP A 60 -1.96 -6.07 14.36
N ALA A 61 -2.45 -4.88 14.69
CA ALA A 61 -3.17 -4.00 13.80
C ALA A 61 -2.26 -2.86 13.34
N THR A 62 -1.79 -2.97 12.09
CA THR A 62 -0.94 -1.97 11.46
C THR A 62 -1.76 -0.71 11.22
N GLN A 63 -1.22 0.43 11.63
CA GLN A 63 -1.79 1.73 11.34
C GLN A 63 -0.85 2.45 10.38
N THR A 64 -1.39 2.99 9.29
CA THR A 64 -0.59 3.67 8.28
C THR A 64 -1.42 4.75 7.59
N THR A 65 -0.73 5.72 7.03
CA THR A 65 -1.29 6.70 6.09
C THR A 65 -0.96 6.29 4.66
N VAL A 66 -1.65 6.90 3.70
CA VAL A 66 -1.29 6.75 2.28
C VAL A 66 0.13 7.24 2.02
N GLU A 67 0.54 8.31 2.69
CA GLU A 67 1.90 8.86 2.58
C GLU A 67 2.96 7.87 3.10
N GLU A 68 2.75 7.25 4.25
CA GLU A 68 3.66 6.24 4.80
C GLU A 68 3.77 5.01 3.88
N ILE A 69 2.66 4.56 3.28
CA ILE A 69 2.68 3.45 2.30
C ILE A 69 3.56 3.81 1.09
N VAL A 70 3.42 5.01 0.55
CA VAL A 70 4.19 5.44 -0.62
C VAL A 70 5.66 5.66 -0.27
N THR A 71 5.94 6.24 0.89
CA THR A 71 7.31 6.55 1.32
C THR A 71 8.10 5.33 1.78
N ALA A 72 7.44 4.24 2.17
CA ALA A 72 8.08 2.95 2.42
C ALA A 72 8.85 2.40 1.19
N HIS A 73 8.50 2.84 -0.01
CA HIS A 73 9.10 2.36 -1.27
C HIS A 73 9.89 3.44 -2.03
N GLY A 74 10.05 4.64 -1.47
CA GLY A 74 10.80 5.71 -2.12
C GLY A 74 10.72 7.06 -1.40
N ARG A 75 11.58 7.99 -1.80
CA ARG A 75 11.59 9.35 -1.23
C ARG A 75 10.63 10.26 -2.00
N LEU A 76 9.81 11.04 -1.28
CA LEU A 76 9.02 12.12 -1.88
C LEU A 76 9.95 13.18 -2.47
N ARG A 77 9.77 13.46 -3.75
CA ARG A 77 10.60 14.43 -4.49
C ARG A 77 9.98 15.82 -4.56
N GLY A 78 8.71 15.96 -4.18
CA GLY A 78 7.99 17.22 -4.21
C GLY A 78 6.48 16.98 -4.21
N THR A 79 5.72 18.07 -4.26
CA THR A 79 4.27 18.07 -4.39
C THR A 79 3.86 18.40 -5.82
N GLU A 80 2.72 17.86 -6.25
CA GLU A 80 2.17 18.11 -7.58
C GLU A 80 0.82 18.83 -7.48
N PRO A 81 0.43 19.60 -8.51
CA PRO A 81 -0.93 20.12 -8.63
C PRO A 81 -1.99 19.02 -8.50
N ALA A 82 -3.16 19.36 -7.96
CA ALA A 82 -4.18 18.37 -7.59
C ALA A 82 -4.72 17.57 -8.79
N ASP A 83 -4.81 18.18 -9.96
CA ASP A 83 -5.19 17.55 -11.22
C ASP A 83 -4.14 16.52 -11.68
N VAL A 84 -2.85 16.84 -11.59
CA VAL A 84 -1.75 15.92 -11.89
C VAL A 84 -1.71 14.75 -10.91
N ALA A 85 -1.84 15.04 -9.61
CA ALA A 85 -1.88 14.00 -8.57
C ALA A 85 -3.07 13.04 -8.79
N ARG A 86 -4.24 13.58 -9.18
CA ARG A 86 -5.43 12.77 -9.48
C ARG A 86 -5.21 11.89 -10.71
N LEU A 87 -4.62 12.43 -11.77
CA LEU A 87 -4.30 11.68 -12.98
C LEU A 87 -3.34 10.52 -12.68
N LYS A 88 -2.33 10.75 -11.82
CA LYS A 88 -1.40 9.69 -11.42
C LYS A 88 -1.99 8.69 -10.44
N GLY A 89 -2.95 9.09 -9.61
CA GLY A 89 -3.68 8.19 -8.73
C GLY A 89 -4.74 7.35 -9.43
N ASP A 90 -5.01 7.59 -10.71
CA ASP A 90 -5.97 6.82 -11.51
C ASP A 90 -5.46 5.40 -11.76
N GLY A 91 -6.34 4.40 -11.64
CA GLY A 91 -5.98 3.00 -11.87
C GLY A 91 -5.42 2.73 -13.27
N ARG A 92 -5.74 3.55 -14.27
CA ARG A 92 -5.17 3.48 -15.63
C ARG A 92 -3.66 3.73 -15.66
N LEU A 93 -3.09 4.44 -14.67
CA LEU A 93 -1.64 4.64 -14.58
C LEU A 93 -0.89 3.31 -14.44
N ALA A 94 -1.50 2.28 -13.85
CA ALA A 94 -0.87 0.95 -13.74
C ALA A 94 -0.50 0.38 -15.12
N GLU A 95 -1.35 0.58 -16.13
CA GLU A 95 -1.08 0.13 -17.49
C GLU A 95 0.02 0.96 -18.16
N VAL A 96 0.06 2.27 -17.91
CA VAL A 96 1.14 3.14 -18.39
C VAL A 96 2.47 2.73 -17.78
N LEU A 97 2.52 2.51 -16.46
CA LEU A 97 3.72 2.05 -15.76
C LEU A 97 4.16 0.67 -16.25
N ARG A 98 3.22 -0.25 -16.48
CA ARG A 98 3.51 -1.57 -17.06
C ARG A 98 4.22 -1.40 -18.41
N ARG A 99 3.63 -0.65 -19.35
CA ARG A 99 4.22 -0.41 -20.67
C ARG A 99 5.59 0.26 -20.57
N ALA A 100 5.72 1.26 -19.70
CA ALA A 100 6.98 1.95 -19.49
C ALA A 100 8.07 1.02 -18.97
N VAL A 101 7.79 0.15 -17.99
CA VAL A 101 8.79 -0.83 -17.50
C VAL A 101 9.24 -1.75 -18.63
N TRP A 102 8.31 -2.29 -19.42
CA TRP A 102 8.64 -3.21 -20.51
C TRP A 102 9.32 -2.53 -21.70
N SER A 103 9.10 -1.23 -21.93
CA SER A 103 9.77 -0.50 -23.02
C SER A 103 11.27 -0.30 -22.78
N HIS A 104 11.76 -0.51 -21.56
CA HIS A 104 13.20 -0.48 -21.24
C HIS A 104 13.89 -1.82 -21.53
N LEU A 105 13.14 -2.88 -21.82
CA LEU A 105 13.75 -4.14 -22.26
C LEU A 105 14.07 -4.05 -23.75
N VAL A 106 15.36 -4.15 -24.05
CA VAL A 106 15.90 -4.19 -25.40
C VAL A 106 16.61 -5.51 -25.63
N GLU A 107 16.68 -5.96 -26.88
CA GLU A 107 17.55 -7.07 -27.23
C GLU A 107 19.00 -6.66 -26.99
N PRO A 108 19.85 -7.55 -26.43
CA PRO A 108 21.25 -7.22 -26.24
C PRO A 108 21.90 -6.95 -27.61
N SER A 109 22.70 -5.90 -27.70
CA SER A 109 23.46 -5.56 -28.91
C SER A 109 24.79 -6.31 -28.99
N GLU A 110 25.25 -6.89 -27.87
CA GLU A 110 26.51 -7.61 -27.75
C GLU A 110 26.32 -8.95 -27.02
N ALA A 111 27.14 -9.94 -27.38
CA ALA A 111 27.10 -11.25 -26.75
C ALA A 111 27.35 -11.16 -25.23
N LEU A 112 26.45 -11.75 -24.46
CA LEU A 112 26.53 -11.73 -23.00
C LEU A 112 27.48 -12.82 -22.52
N VAL A 113 28.50 -12.44 -21.76
CA VAL A 113 29.40 -13.40 -21.09
C VAL A 113 28.94 -13.60 -19.66
N LEU A 114 28.46 -14.81 -19.34
CA LEU A 114 28.02 -15.20 -18.00
C LEU A 114 29.08 -16.07 -17.32
N PRO A 115 29.81 -15.57 -16.31
CA PRO A 115 30.71 -16.38 -15.51
C PRO A 115 29.89 -17.27 -14.54
N ARG A 116 30.18 -18.58 -14.53
CA ARG A 116 29.60 -19.54 -13.57
C ARG A 116 30.68 -20.49 -13.05
N GLY A 117 31.27 -20.13 -11.91
CA GLY A 117 32.44 -20.80 -11.35
C GLY A 117 33.68 -20.59 -12.25
N ALA A 118 34.41 -21.66 -12.55
CA ALA A 118 35.57 -21.61 -13.45
C ALA A 118 35.21 -21.51 -14.96
N ARG A 119 33.91 -21.62 -15.32
CA ARG A 119 33.45 -21.61 -16.71
C ARG A 119 32.86 -20.25 -17.08
N ARG A 120 33.12 -19.81 -18.32
CA ARG A 120 32.48 -18.65 -18.94
C ARG A 120 31.57 -19.12 -20.06
N TRP A 121 30.31 -18.75 -19.99
CA TRP A 121 29.32 -19.05 -21.01
C TRP A 121 29.13 -17.80 -21.88
N ARG A 122 29.30 -17.95 -23.19
CA ARG A 122 28.94 -16.90 -24.15
C ARG A 122 27.53 -17.19 -24.66
N VAL A 123 26.61 -16.30 -24.34
CA VAL A 123 25.27 -16.28 -24.92
C VAL A 123 25.35 -15.34 -26.11
N ALA A 124 25.31 -15.89 -27.32
CA ALA A 124 25.26 -15.09 -28.52
C ALA A 124 23.98 -14.24 -28.51
N THR A 125 24.11 -12.99 -28.93
CA THR A 125 23.00 -12.23 -29.49
C THR A 125 22.61 -12.94 -30.78
N HIS A 126 21.36 -13.36 -30.90
CA HIS A 126 20.86 -14.19 -31.99
C HIS A 126 21.36 -13.76 -33.39
#